data_AF-A0AAJ2H402-F1
#
_entry.id   AF-A0AAJ2H402-F1
#
_cell.length_a   1.000
_cell.length_b   1.000
_cell.length_c   1.000
_cell.angle_alpha   90.00
_cell.angle_beta   90.00
_cell.angle_gamma   90.00
#
_symmetry.space_group_name_H-M   'P 1'
#
loop_
_entity.id
_entity.type
_entity.pdbx_description
1 polymer ?
#
loop_
_entity_poly.entity_id
_entity_poly.type
_entity_poly.pdbx_seq_one_letter_code
_entity_poly.pdbx_strand_id
1 'polypeptide(L)'
;LFDLDHTLLNIDSDHAWGEFLISKQLVDESAHRSRNDQFYQDYVAGTLDAVAYNEFVFEFLSQHDMSYLQAIHAEFMQQVILPAMRLKGREAIARHQQLGHEVVMITAT
;
A
#
# COMPACT_ATOMS: atom_id res chain seq x y z
N LEU A 1 2.35 -8.89 -16.72
CA LEU A 1 1.54 -8.05 -15.82
C LEU A 1 1.56 -8.69 -14.45
N PHE A 2 1.81 -7.91 -13.40
CA PHE A 2 1.76 -8.36 -12.02
C PHE A 2 0.93 -7.38 -11.21
N ASP A 3 0.03 -7.93 -10.40
CA ASP A 3 -0.57 -7.20 -9.29
C ASP A 3 0.42 -7.08 -8.12
N LEU A 4 0.20 -6.16 -7.18
CA LEU A 4 1.11 -5.90 -6.05
C LEU A 4 0.65 -6.63 -4.79
N ASP A 5 -0.50 -6.22 -4.26
CA ASP A 5 -0.99 -6.64 -2.96
C ASP A 5 -1.49 -8.08 -2.99
N HIS A 6 -1.15 -8.85 -1.96
CA HIS A 6 -1.37 -10.30 -1.91
C HIS A 6 -0.82 -11.12 -3.11
N THR A 7 -0.13 -10.49 -4.06
CA THR A 7 0.49 -11.10 -5.23
C THR A 7 2.02 -11.09 -5.12
N LEU A 8 2.63 -9.91 -5.12
CA LEU A 8 4.07 -9.70 -4.89
C LEU A 8 4.40 -9.47 -3.42
N LEU A 9 3.43 -8.97 -2.64
CA LEU A 9 3.50 -8.80 -1.19
C LEU A 9 2.59 -9.82 -0.48
N ASN A 10 2.90 -10.13 0.79
CA ASN A 10 2.02 -10.93 1.66
C ASN A 10 0.98 -10.10 2.40
N ILE A 11 0.93 -8.79 2.13
CA ILE A 11 0.06 -7.82 2.79
C ILE A 11 -0.69 -7.02 1.73
N ASP A 12 -1.66 -6.25 2.22
CA ASP A 12 -2.24 -5.09 1.54
C ASP A 12 -1.42 -3.86 1.95
N SER A 13 -0.79 -3.20 0.97
CA SER A 13 0.12 -2.08 1.20
C SER A 13 -0.58 -0.78 1.57
N ASP A 14 -1.79 -0.52 1.08
CA ASP A 14 -2.58 0.67 1.45
C ASP A 14 -3.06 0.58 2.90
N HIS A 15 -3.64 -0.56 3.27
CA HIS A 15 -4.06 -0.80 4.65
C HIS A 15 -2.85 -0.72 5.60
N ALA A 16 -1.73 -1.31 5.21
CA ALA A 16 -0.51 -1.27 6.01
C ALA A 16 0.11 0.12 6.12
N TRP A 17 -0.05 0.99 5.10
CA TRP A 17 0.36 2.39 5.17
C TRP A 17 -0.44 3.14 6.22
N GLY A 18 -1.76 2.97 6.27
CA GLY A 18 -2.61 3.57 7.30
C GLY A 18 -2.20 3.16 8.72
N GLU A 19 -1.97 1.86 8.94
CA GLU A 19 -1.46 1.33 10.22
C GLU A 19 -0.08 1.87 10.58
N PHE A 20 0.81 2.05 9.59
CA PHE A 20 2.12 2.63 9.80
C PHE A 20 2.02 4.09 10.25
N LEU A 21 1.17 4.91 9.63
CA LEU A 21 0.93 6.29 10.03
C LEU A 21 0.41 6.39 11.48
N ILE A 22 -0.51 5.50 11.86
CA ILE A 22 -1.01 5.38 13.23
C ILE A 22 0.13 5.04 14.20
N SER A 23 0.96 4.05 13.86
CA SER A 23 2.09 3.61 14.70
C SER A 23 3.13 4.72 14.95
N LYS A 24 3.25 5.66 14.00
CA LYS A 24 4.13 6.82 14.06
C LYS A 24 3.46 8.04 14.71
N GLN A 25 2.21 7.92 15.14
CA GLN A 25 1.39 9.01 15.70
C GLN A 25 1.27 10.21 14.73
N LEU A 26 1.26 9.93 13.43
CA LEU A 26 1.16 10.95 12.37
C LEU A 26 -0.27 11.29 11.99
N VAL A 27 -1.22 10.46 12.44
CA VAL A 27 -2.67 10.62 12.25
C VAL A 27 -3.38 10.30 13.56
N ASP A 28 -4.62 10.76 13.72
CA ASP A 28 -5.45 10.37 14.87
C ASP A 28 -5.77 8.88 14.80
N GLU A 29 -5.27 8.11 15.77
CA GLU A 29 -5.42 6.66 15.78
C GLU A 29 -6.89 6.22 15.68
N SER A 30 -7.75 6.81 16.52
CA SER A 30 -9.14 6.37 16.64
C SER A 30 -9.94 6.61 15.36
N ALA A 31 -9.84 7.83 14.81
CA ALA A 31 -10.55 8.24 13.62
C ALA A 31 -9.98 7.55 12.38
N HIS A 32 -8.65 7.42 12.28
CA HIS A 32 -8.00 6.83 11.12
C HIS A 32 -8.26 5.31 11.06
N ARG A 33 -8.09 4.59 12.18
CA ARG A 33 -8.35 3.15 12.24
C ARG A 33 -9.81 2.84 11.91
N SER A 34 -10.75 3.60 12.49
CA SER A 34 -12.17 3.40 12.22
C SER A 34 -12.53 3.61 10.74
N ARG A 35 -11.94 4.60 10.06
CA ARG A 35 -12.18 4.80 8.62
C ARG A 35 -11.51 3.70 7.79
N ASN A 36 -10.27 3.32 8.11
CA ASN A 36 -9.54 2.27 7.40
C ASN A 36 -10.28 0.92 7.48
N ASP A 37 -10.76 0.55 8.67
CA ASP A 37 -11.55 -0.67 8.89
C ASP A 37 -12.87 -0.65 8.11
N GLN A 38 -13.56 0.50 8.05
CA GLN A 38 -14.79 0.66 7.27
C GLN A 38 -14.54 0.45 5.77
N PHE A 39 -13.51 1.11 5.22
CA PHE A 39 -13.16 0.95 3.81
C PHE A 39 -12.73 -0.48 3.47
N TYR A 40 -12.00 -1.16 4.37
CA TYR A 40 -11.68 -2.57 4.21
C TYR A 40 -12.95 -3.45 4.17
N GLN A 41 -13.93 -3.18 5.04
CA GLN A 41 -15.22 -3.89 5.00
C GLN A 41 -16.00 -3.62 3.72
N ASP A 42 -16.05 -2.36 3.26
CA ASP A 42 -16.72 -1.99 2.01
C ASP A 42 -16.05 -2.64 0.79
N TYR A 43 -14.72 -2.78 0.81
CA TYR A 43 -13.96 -3.53 -0.19
C TYR A 43 -14.37 -5.02 -0.20
N VAL A 44 -14.37 -5.67 0.97
CA VAL A 44 -14.78 -7.08 1.11
C VAL A 44 -16.24 -7.29 0.67
N ALA A 45 -17.12 -6.30 0.91
CA ALA A 45 -18.51 -6.32 0.48
C ALA A 45 -18.70 -5.99 -1.01
N GLY A 46 -17.67 -5.51 -1.71
CA GLY A 46 -17.75 -5.07 -3.10
C GLY A 46 -18.52 -3.75 -3.30
N THR A 47 -18.67 -2.96 -2.24
CA THR A 47 -19.42 -1.70 -2.22
C THR A 47 -18.54 -0.46 -2.02
N LEU A 48 -17.21 -0.63 -2.07
CA LEU A 48 -16.25 0.45 -1.86
C LEU A 48 -16.47 1.60 -2.85
N ASP A 49 -16.65 2.81 -2.30
CA ASP A 49 -16.53 4.04 -3.08
C ASP A 49 -15.05 4.38 -3.27
N ALA A 50 -14.55 4.13 -4.48
CA ALA A 50 -13.15 4.37 -4.82
C ALA A 50 -12.74 5.85 -4.72
N VAL A 51 -13.66 6.80 -4.93
CA VAL A 51 -13.34 8.22 -4.81
C VAL A 51 -13.16 8.59 -3.35
N ALA A 52 -14.12 8.21 -2.50
CA ALA A 52 -14.04 8.48 -1.06
C ALA A 52 -12.83 7.80 -0.41
N TYR A 53 -12.50 6.58 -0.85
CA TYR A 53 -11.32 5.86 -0.40
C TYR A 53 -10.02 6.60 -0.77
N ASN A 54 -9.88 7.01 -2.04
CA ASN A 54 -8.70 7.73 -2.50
C ASN A 54 -8.55 9.09 -1.81
N GLU A 55 -9.65 9.82 -1.57
CA GLU A 55 -9.62 11.07 -0.81
C GLU A 55 -9.09 10.86 0.62
N PHE A 56 -9.50 9.77 1.28
CA PHE A 56 -8.98 9.40 2.59
C PHE A 56 -7.50 9.08 2.57
N VAL A 57 -7.03 8.24 1.62
CA VAL A 57 -5.61 7.89 1.49
C VAL A 57 -4.75 9.13 1.17
N PHE A 58 -5.23 10.00 0.28
CA PHE A 58 -4.50 11.19 -0.14
C PHE A 58 -4.54 12.33 0.87
N GLU A 59 -5.43 12.31 1.88
CA GLU A 59 -5.55 13.36 2.90
C GLU A 59 -4.19 13.63 3.56
N PHE A 60 -3.52 12.58 4.05
CA PHE A 60 -2.19 12.70 4.67
C PHE A 60 -1.15 13.24 3.68
N LEU A 61 -1.15 12.73 2.44
CA LEU A 61 -0.19 13.15 1.42
C LEU A 61 -0.35 14.64 1.06
N SER A 62 -1.59 15.13 1.00
CA SER A 62 -1.90 16.52 0.64
C SER A 62 -1.45 17.55 1.69
N GLN A 63 -1.23 17.12 2.92
CA GLN A 63 -0.93 17.98 4.07
C GLN A 63 0.58 18.17 4.31
N HIS A 64 1.43 17.44 3.60
CA HIS A 64 2.88 17.40 3.85
C HIS A 64 3.67 17.65 2.57
N ASP A 65 4.88 18.21 2.71
CA ASP A 65 5.76 18.40 1.58
C ASP A 65 6.41 17.08 1.12
N MET A 66 6.87 17.06 -0.13
CA MET A 66 7.46 15.86 -0.74
C MET A 66 8.72 15.36 -0.04
N SER A 67 9.50 16.24 0.60
CA SER A 67 10.73 15.83 1.29
C SER A 67 10.41 15.03 2.56
N TYR A 68 9.39 15.48 3.29
CA TYR A 68 8.88 14.76 4.45
C TYR A 68 8.25 13.42 4.03
N LEU A 69 7.39 13.43 3.01
CA LEU A 69 6.74 12.21 2.51
C LEU A 69 7.77 11.17 2.04
N GLN A 70 8.85 11.60 1.38
CA GLN A 70 9.94 10.71 0.98
C GLN A 70 10.64 10.05 2.18
N ALA A 71 10.86 10.81 3.26
CA ALA A 71 11.48 10.27 4.47
C ALA A 71 10.58 9.21 5.14
N ILE A 72 9.28 9.52 5.31
CA ILE A 72 8.30 8.60 5.90
C ILE A 72 8.12 7.35 5.02
N HIS A 73 8.03 7.53 3.70
CA HIS A 73 7.96 6.41 2.75
C HIS A 73 9.21 5.53 2.81
N ALA A 74 10.41 6.10 2.95
CA ALA A 74 11.64 5.31 3.07
C ALA A 74 11.64 4.45 4.35
N GLU A 75 11.14 4.98 5.47
CA GLU A 75 10.96 4.20 6.69
C GLU A 75 9.94 3.08 6.52
N PHE A 76 8.79 3.36 5.90
CA PHE A 76 7.76 2.38 5.60
C PHE A 76 8.27 1.24 4.72
N MET A 77 9.04 1.59 3.68
CA MET A 77 9.67 0.59 2.82
C MET A 77 10.55 -0.36 3.63
N GLN A 78 11.39 0.17 4.52
CA GLN A 78 12.31 -0.66 5.33
C GLN A 78 11.60 -1.51 6.37
N GLN A 79 10.60 -0.95 7.05
CA GLN A 79 9.97 -1.58 8.22
C GLN A 79 8.81 -2.51 7.84
N VAL A 80 8.12 -2.25 6.72
CA VAL A 80 6.88 -2.94 6.37
C VAL A 80 6.99 -3.67 5.02
N ILE A 81 7.36 -2.97 3.95
CA ILE A 81 7.33 -3.53 2.59
C ILE A 81 8.45 -4.54 2.35
N LEU A 82 9.71 -4.20 2.69
CA LEU A 82 10.85 -5.09 2.46
C LEU A 82 10.67 -6.45 3.16
N PRO A 83 10.22 -6.53 4.43
CA PRO A 83 9.93 -7.81 5.10
C PRO A 83 8.74 -8.57 4.51
N ALA A 84 7.75 -7.87 3.95
CA ALA A 84 6.53 -8.49 3.41
C ALA A 84 6.68 -9.04 1.98
N MET A 85 7.81 -8.78 1.30
CA MET A 85 8.03 -9.24 -0.06
C MET A 85 8.07 -10.77 -0.20
N ARG A 86 7.43 -11.27 -1.25
CA ARG A 86 7.37 -12.71 -1.54
C ARG A 86 8.52 -13.12 -2.42
N LEU A 87 9.28 -14.13 -1.97
CA LEU A 87 10.34 -14.75 -2.77
C LEU A 87 9.80 -15.24 -4.12
N LYS A 88 8.66 -15.93 -4.12
CA LYS A 88 8.00 -16.43 -5.34
C LYS A 88 7.63 -15.31 -6.32
N GLY A 89 7.25 -14.13 -5.83
CA GLY A 89 6.96 -12.97 -6.67
C GLY A 89 8.22 -12.47 -7.38
N ARG A 90 9.33 -12.37 -6.65
CA ARG A 90 10.64 -12.01 -7.23
C ARG A 90 11.12 -13.02 -8.26
N GLU A 91 10.99 -14.31 -7.97
CA GLU A 91 11.36 -15.39 -8.90
C GLU A 91 10.52 -15.34 -10.19
N ALA A 92 9.22 -15.08 -10.08
CA ALA A 92 8.34 -14.93 -11.23
C ALA A 92 8.74 -13.73 -12.11
N ILE A 93 9.00 -12.57 -11.51
CA ILE A 93 9.49 -11.38 -12.23
C ILE A 93 10.81 -11.69 -12.95
N ALA A 94 11.78 -12.27 -12.23
CA ALA A 94 13.08 -12.61 -12.80
C ALA A 94 12.97 -13.58 -13.99
N ARG A 95 12.10 -14.58 -13.88
CA ARG A 95 11.81 -15.51 -14.99
C ARG A 95 11.25 -14.78 -16.21
N HIS A 96 10.30 -13.87 -16.04
CA HIS A 96 9.73 -13.11 -17.16
C HIS A 96 10.78 -12.18 -17.81
N GLN A 97 11.64 -11.55 -17.01
CA GLN A 97 12.76 -10.74 -17.52
C GLN A 97 13.76 -11.58 -18.33
N GLN A 98 14.11 -12.78 -17.86
CA GLN A 98 15.01 -13.70 -18.57
C GLN A 98 14.45 -14.16 -19.92
N LEU A 99 13.12 -14.25 -20.04
CA LEU A 99 12.43 -14.59 -21.29
C LEU A 99 12.32 -13.39 -22.26
N GLY A 100 12.84 -12.22 -21.89
CA GLY A 100 12.74 -11.00 -22.69
C GLY A 100 11.36 -10.38 -22.70
N HIS A 101 10.48 -10.76 -21.76
CA HIS A 101 9.18 -10.14 -21.62
C HIS A 101 9.31 -8.76 -20.97
N GLU A 102 8.47 -7.83 -21.42
CA GLU A 102 8.22 -6.59 -20.70
C GLU A 102 7.42 -6.88 -19.42
N VAL A 103 7.88 -6.32 -18.31
CA VAL A 103 7.26 -6.48 -17.00
C VAL A 103 6.60 -5.17 -16.60
N VAL A 104 5.29 -5.23 -16.38
CA VAL A 104 4.47 -4.12 -15.90
C VAL A 104 3.78 -4.55 -14.62
N MET A 105 3.83 -3.67 -13.62
CA MET A 105 3.03 -3.79 -12.40
C MET A 105 1.77 -2.94 -12.57
N ILE A 106 0.62 -3.50 -12.21
CA ILE A 106 -0.67 -2.82 -12.24
C ILE A 106 -1.29 -3.05 -10.88
N THR A 107 -1.44 -1.98 -10.10
CA THR A 107 -2.03 -2.00 -8.74
C THR A 107 -3.00 -0.83 -8.58
N ALA A 108 -3.91 -0.94 -7.62
CA ALA A 108 -4.84 0.13 -7.27
C ALA A 108 -4.24 1.17 -6.30
N THR A 109 -3.14 0.81 -5.65
CA THR A 109 -2.34 1.53 -4.65
C THR A 109 -1.45 2.63 -5.25
#